data_AF-A0A7C3FUF8-F1
#
_entry.id   AF-A0A7C3FUF8-F1
#
_cell.length_a   1.000
_cell.length_b   1.000
_cell.length_c   1.000
_cell.angle_alpha   90.00
_cell.angle_beta   90.00
_cell.angle_gamma   90.00
#
_symmetry.space_group_name_H-M   'P 1'
#
loop_
_entity.id
_entity.type
_entity.pdbx_description
1 polymer ?
#
loop_
_entity_poly.entity_id
_entity_poly.type
_entity_poly.pdbx_seq_one_letter_code
_entity_poly.pdbx_strand_id
1 'polypeptide(L)'
;MIKTKQRADYTFKYNRNFGRHGWLRLTPAYSVKLVNEIVQQTKLEHQDEVFILDPFSGTATTGLVAAQAGFSAHLYDINPFLIWLGNAKCAEYSPYSIECIEQAISAIMETYKQYLDDENWTPNIYNIERWWSTQTLRILSAIRRAIVEELGEPLENDINGLVWIGFCRLIIDISAAAFNHVSMSFHDETTIYASQTIELLFSEILNSIIASASHPIEGFARVYEGDSRAIQSNGVRYTHVITSPPYPNRISYIRELRPYMYWTKFLSEAREAGELDWEAIGGTWGIATSRLKEWKPKHHNLPDELYTVCDSIKTSDNKNAFLMSRYVYKYFHDMYQHLDALRETLATGAKLRYIVGNSTFYNIRVDTERLLSLTLQKLEYHDITHQIVRKRNSKKELFEFCVFATWQ
;
A
#
# COMPACT_ATOMS: atom_id res chain seq x y z
N MET A 1 -12.42 25.84 -19.77
CA MET A 1 -11.90 25.04 -18.63
C MET A 1 -12.98 24.08 -18.16
N ILE A 2 -12.82 22.78 -18.42
CA ILE A 2 -13.70 21.75 -17.86
C ILE A 2 -13.45 21.72 -16.35
N LYS A 3 -14.47 21.97 -15.53
CA LYS A 3 -14.38 21.89 -14.06
C LYS A 3 -14.14 20.43 -13.66
N THR A 4 -12.89 20.04 -13.43
CA THR A 4 -12.55 18.72 -12.90
C THR A 4 -13.06 18.57 -11.47
N LYS A 5 -14.06 17.70 -11.26
CA LYS A 5 -14.66 17.42 -9.94
C LYS A 5 -13.68 16.69 -9.02
N GLN A 6 -13.86 16.86 -7.71
CA GLN A 6 -13.01 16.29 -6.64
C GLN A 6 -13.14 14.76 -6.49
N ARG A 7 -14.15 14.11 -7.11
CA ARG A 7 -14.45 12.66 -7.12
C ARG A 7 -13.99 11.93 -5.84
N ALA A 8 -14.69 12.19 -4.72
CA ALA A 8 -14.36 11.61 -3.41
C ALA A 8 -14.53 10.07 -3.36
N ASP A 9 -15.35 9.54 -4.26
CA ASP A 9 -15.53 8.11 -4.56
C ASP A 9 -14.26 7.44 -5.12
N TYR A 10 -13.30 8.24 -5.62
CA TYR A 10 -11.98 7.77 -6.02
C TYR A 10 -10.91 7.90 -4.92
N THR A 11 -11.29 7.68 -3.65
CA THR A 11 -10.34 7.69 -2.52
C THR A 11 -10.51 6.47 -1.62
N PHE A 12 -9.52 6.18 -0.77
CA PHE A 12 -9.62 5.15 0.26
C PHE A 12 -10.87 5.30 1.17
N LYS A 13 -11.47 6.50 1.29
CA LYS A 13 -12.71 6.68 2.06
C LYS A 13 -13.85 5.80 1.55
N TYR A 14 -13.89 5.51 0.24
CA TYR A 14 -14.86 4.59 -0.35
C TYR A 14 -14.55 3.12 0.00
N ASN A 15 -13.27 2.77 0.13
CA ASN A 15 -12.81 1.40 0.39
C ASN A 15 -13.24 0.88 1.78
N ARG A 16 -13.42 1.76 2.78
CA ARG A 16 -13.78 1.37 4.17
C ARG A 16 -15.07 0.57 4.26
N ASN A 17 -15.99 0.75 3.32
CA ASN A 17 -17.28 0.07 3.30
C ASN A 17 -17.36 -1.03 2.20
N PHE A 18 -16.24 -1.37 1.56
CA PHE A 18 -16.23 -2.23 0.37
C PHE A 18 -15.58 -3.58 0.66
N GLY A 19 -16.31 -4.44 1.37
CA GLY A 19 -15.91 -5.82 1.68
C GLY A 19 -14.47 -5.92 2.19
N ARG A 20 -13.69 -6.83 1.59
CA ARG A 20 -12.29 -7.09 1.98
C ARG A 20 -11.35 -5.89 1.79
N HIS A 21 -11.70 -4.90 0.98
CA HIS A 21 -10.88 -3.69 0.81
C HIS A 21 -10.88 -2.78 2.04
N GLY A 22 -11.86 -2.93 2.93
CA GLY A 22 -11.99 -2.17 4.18
C GLY A 22 -11.27 -2.78 5.38
N TRP A 23 -10.65 -3.95 5.24
CA TRP A 23 -10.01 -4.69 6.34
C TRP A 23 -8.91 -3.91 7.04
N LEU A 24 -8.09 -3.18 6.28
CA LEU A 24 -6.99 -2.42 6.82
C LEU A 24 -6.87 -1.06 6.13
N ARG A 25 -6.51 -0.05 6.92
CA ARG A 25 -6.31 1.31 6.44
C ARG A 25 -4.88 1.53 5.96
N LEU A 26 -4.75 1.90 4.69
CA LEU A 26 -3.53 2.51 4.16
C LEU A 26 -3.93 3.79 3.42
N THR A 27 -3.62 4.95 4.01
CA THR A 27 -4.02 6.28 3.50
C THR A 27 -3.68 6.52 2.02
N PRO A 28 -2.49 6.15 1.52
CA PRO A 28 -2.14 6.36 0.11
C PRO A 28 -2.66 5.27 -0.85
N ALA A 29 -3.45 4.29 -0.39
CA ALA A 29 -4.04 3.31 -1.29
C ALA A 29 -5.02 3.99 -2.28
N TYR A 30 -4.90 3.64 -3.55
CA TYR A 30 -5.73 4.21 -4.61
C TYR A 30 -7.10 3.51 -4.70
N SER A 31 -8.00 4.09 -5.50
CA SER A 31 -9.43 3.78 -5.46
C SER A 31 -9.78 2.39 -6.02
N VAL A 32 -10.52 1.61 -5.23
CA VAL A 32 -11.14 0.35 -5.69
C VAL A 32 -12.07 0.58 -6.88
N LYS A 33 -12.84 1.69 -6.84
CA LYS A 33 -13.77 2.02 -7.93
C LYS A 33 -13.04 2.26 -9.25
N LEU A 34 -11.92 2.99 -9.22
CA LEU A 34 -11.09 3.22 -10.42
C LEU A 34 -10.54 1.90 -10.97
N VAL A 35 -10.01 1.04 -10.10
CA VAL A 35 -9.50 -0.27 -10.51
C VAL A 35 -10.62 -1.13 -11.10
N ASN A 36 -11.81 -1.15 -10.47
CA ASN A 36 -12.94 -1.90 -10.98
C ASN A 36 -13.37 -1.40 -12.36
N GLU A 37 -13.47 -0.09 -12.58
CA GLU A 37 -13.77 0.48 -13.91
C GLU A 37 -12.76 0.01 -14.97
N ILE A 38 -11.46 0.01 -14.64
CA ILE A 38 -10.39 -0.46 -15.53
C ILE A 38 -10.50 -1.98 -15.80
N VAL A 39 -10.75 -2.78 -14.77
CA VAL A 39 -10.86 -4.24 -14.88
C VAL A 39 -12.11 -4.64 -15.66
N GLN A 40 -13.25 -3.99 -15.42
CA GLN A 40 -14.46 -4.24 -16.21
C GLN A 40 -14.28 -3.84 -17.67
N GLN A 41 -13.61 -2.72 -17.95
CA GLN A 41 -13.26 -2.35 -19.33
C GLN A 41 -12.37 -3.42 -19.98
N THR A 42 -11.39 -3.96 -19.24
CA THR A 42 -10.53 -5.05 -19.72
C THR A 42 -11.34 -6.29 -20.08
N LYS A 43 -12.34 -6.64 -19.25
CA LYS A 43 -13.27 -7.77 -19.49
C LYS A 43 -14.11 -7.61 -20.74
N LEU A 44 -14.49 -6.38 -21.09
CA LEU A 44 -15.25 -6.09 -22.31
C LEU A 44 -14.38 -6.13 -23.57
N GLU A 45 -13.09 -5.83 -23.45
CA GLU A 45 -12.17 -5.69 -24.57
C GLU A 45 -11.51 -7.00 -25.01
N HIS A 46 -11.52 -8.06 -24.20
CA HIS A 46 -10.74 -9.28 -24.45
C HIS A 46 -11.60 -10.54 -24.52
N GLN A 47 -11.31 -11.38 -25.51
CA GLN A 47 -11.83 -12.75 -25.65
C GLN A 47 -10.79 -13.82 -25.24
N ASP A 48 -9.52 -13.42 -25.10
CA ASP A 48 -8.39 -14.27 -24.72
C ASP A 48 -8.11 -14.25 -23.21
N GLU A 49 -7.15 -15.06 -22.76
CA GLU A 49 -6.69 -15.14 -21.38
C GLU A 49 -6.07 -13.80 -20.90
N VAL A 50 -6.68 -13.21 -19.88
CA VAL A 50 -6.22 -11.96 -19.26
C VAL A 50 -5.41 -12.29 -18.01
N PHE A 51 -4.14 -11.87 -17.99
CA PHE A 51 -3.27 -11.95 -16.82
C PHE A 51 -2.80 -10.55 -16.43
N ILE A 52 -3.22 -10.10 -15.24
CA ILE A 52 -2.96 -8.76 -14.73
C ILE A 52 -1.72 -8.77 -13.82
N LEU A 53 -0.85 -7.78 -13.98
CA LEU A 53 0.27 -7.51 -13.12
C LEU A 53 0.06 -6.22 -12.33
N ASP A 54 0.31 -6.26 -11.02
CA ASP A 54 0.48 -5.08 -10.16
C ASP A 54 1.87 -5.09 -9.51
N PRO A 55 2.86 -4.36 -10.08
CA PRO A 55 4.22 -4.31 -9.55
C PRO A 55 4.36 -3.49 -8.25
N PHE A 56 3.29 -2.84 -7.78
CA PHE A 56 3.27 -2.03 -6.57
C PHE A 56 2.01 -2.36 -5.75
N SER A 57 1.91 -3.62 -5.31
CA SER A 57 0.71 -4.24 -4.73
C SER A 57 0.03 -3.38 -3.67
N GLY A 58 0.81 -2.82 -2.73
CA GLY A 58 0.24 -2.12 -1.59
C GLY A 58 -0.66 -3.05 -0.79
N THR A 59 -1.94 -2.68 -0.63
CA THR A 59 -2.94 -3.54 0.03
C THR A 59 -3.62 -4.54 -0.91
N ALA A 60 -3.00 -4.88 -2.05
CA ALA A 60 -3.50 -5.81 -3.06
C ALA A 60 -4.86 -5.44 -3.68
N THR A 61 -5.10 -4.14 -3.89
CA THR A 61 -6.38 -3.69 -4.46
C THR A 61 -6.61 -4.22 -5.87
N THR A 62 -5.60 -4.15 -6.75
CA THR A 62 -5.71 -4.68 -8.13
C THR A 62 -6.00 -6.16 -8.13
N GLY A 63 -5.25 -6.92 -7.34
CA GLY A 63 -5.36 -8.37 -7.27
C GLY A 63 -6.73 -8.82 -6.85
N LEU A 64 -7.24 -8.26 -5.75
CA LEU A 64 -8.56 -8.61 -5.25
C LEU A 64 -9.67 -8.23 -6.25
N VAL A 65 -9.61 -7.06 -6.88
CA VAL A 65 -10.61 -6.67 -7.90
C VAL A 65 -10.53 -7.57 -9.14
N ALA A 66 -9.32 -7.89 -9.59
CA ALA A 66 -9.09 -8.80 -10.72
C ALA A 66 -9.64 -10.19 -10.44
N ALA A 67 -9.32 -10.76 -9.29
CA ALA A 67 -9.79 -12.08 -8.89
C ALA A 67 -11.31 -12.09 -8.69
N GLN A 68 -11.91 -11.05 -8.10
CA GLN A 68 -13.37 -10.93 -8.03
C GLN A 68 -14.05 -10.81 -9.40
N ALA A 69 -13.33 -10.35 -10.43
CA ALA A 69 -13.84 -10.29 -11.80
C ALA A 69 -13.62 -11.59 -12.60
N GLY A 70 -12.98 -12.61 -11.99
CA GLY A 70 -12.66 -13.89 -12.61
C GLY A 70 -11.30 -13.95 -13.31
N PHE A 71 -10.42 -12.96 -13.08
CA PHE A 71 -9.08 -12.93 -13.70
C PHE A 71 -7.97 -13.46 -12.80
N SER A 72 -6.85 -13.81 -13.43
CA SER A 72 -5.59 -14.11 -12.77
C SER A 72 -4.74 -12.85 -12.60
N ALA A 73 -4.18 -12.66 -11.41
CA ALA A 73 -3.32 -11.53 -11.09
C ALA A 73 -2.09 -11.92 -10.28
N HIS A 74 -0.93 -11.40 -10.68
CA HIS A 74 0.28 -11.44 -9.86
C HIS A 74 0.58 -10.04 -9.38
N LEU A 75 0.97 -9.93 -8.12
CA LEU A 75 1.31 -8.66 -7.49
C LEU A 75 2.67 -8.77 -6.82
N TYR A 76 3.38 -7.65 -6.72
CA TYR A 76 4.68 -7.58 -6.06
C TYR A 76 4.72 -6.47 -5.03
N ASP A 77 5.32 -6.74 -3.89
CA ASP A 77 5.68 -5.74 -2.88
C ASP A 77 7.00 -6.13 -2.22
N ILE A 78 7.70 -5.15 -1.64
CA ILE A 78 8.90 -5.39 -0.84
C ILE A 78 8.59 -5.47 0.65
N ASN A 79 7.40 -5.01 1.06
CA ASN A 79 7.03 -4.97 2.46
C ASN A 79 6.38 -6.29 2.88
N PRO A 80 7.02 -7.10 3.75
CA PRO A 80 6.51 -8.42 4.14
C PRO A 80 5.14 -8.37 4.79
N PHE A 81 4.81 -7.29 5.51
CA PHE A 81 3.48 -7.09 6.07
C PHE A 81 2.40 -6.93 4.98
N LEU A 82 2.72 -6.22 3.90
CA LEU A 82 1.78 -6.01 2.79
C LEU A 82 1.62 -7.27 1.93
N ILE A 83 2.67 -8.07 1.79
CA ILE A 83 2.62 -9.38 1.13
C ILE A 83 1.69 -10.31 1.92
N TRP A 84 1.90 -10.45 3.23
CA TRP A 84 1.02 -11.21 4.12
C TRP A 84 -0.44 -10.74 4.05
N LEU A 85 -0.67 -9.43 4.23
CA LEU A 85 -2.00 -8.84 4.20
C LEU A 85 -2.69 -9.06 2.85
N GLY A 86 -1.95 -8.85 1.76
CA GLY A 86 -2.48 -8.98 0.41
C GLY A 86 -2.87 -10.42 0.07
N ASN A 87 -2.05 -11.39 0.47
CA ASN A 87 -2.37 -12.82 0.32
C ASN A 87 -3.57 -13.23 1.16
N ALA A 88 -3.67 -12.81 2.42
CA ALA A 88 -4.86 -13.05 3.24
C ALA A 88 -6.12 -12.42 2.62
N LYS A 89 -6.01 -11.20 2.07
CA LYS A 89 -7.13 -10.55 1.37
C LYS A 89 -7.61 -11.29 0.12
N CYS A 90 -6.70 -11.94 -0.60
CA CYS A 90 -7.01 -12.65 -1.84
C CYS A 90 -7.32 -14.14 -1.64
N ALA A 91 -7.13 -14.67 -0.43
CA ALA A 91 -7.33 -16.08 -0.13
C ALA A 91 -8.81 -16.51 -0.19
N GLU A 92 -9.06 -17.76 -0.54
CA GLU A 92 -10.37 -18.38 -0.37
C GLU A 92 -10.47 -18.98 1.04
N TYR A 93 -11.59 -18.72 1.71
CA TYR A 93 -11.86 -19.23 3.05
C TYR A 93 -13.03 -20.22 2.99
N SER A 94 -12.74 -21.51 3.19
CA SER A 94 -13.77 -22.55 3.22
C SER A 94 -14.64 -22.41 4.48
N PRO A 95 -15.90 -22.90 4.47
CA PRO A 95 -16.75 -22.89 5.66
C PRO A 95 -16.08 -23.52 6.89
N TYR A 96 -15.32 -24.60 6.68
CA TYR A 96 -14.54 -25.24 7.75
C TYR A 96 -13.45 -24.31 8.32
N SER A 97 -12.70 -23.61 7.47
CA SER A 97 -11.68 -22.66 7.94
C SER A 97 -12.31 -21.50 8.72
N ILE A 98 -13.49 -21.04 8.32
CA ILE A 98 -14.23 -20.01 9.06
C ILE A 98 -14.66 -20.52 10.44
N GLU A 99 -15.19 -21.73 10.53
CA GLU A 99 -15.56 -22.35 11.81
C GLU A 99 -14.36 -22.48 12.76
N CYS A 100 -13.19 -22.91 12.26
CA CYS A 100 -11.96 -22.96 13.06
C CYS A 100 -11.55 -21.58 13.57
N ILE A 101 -11.65 -20.54 12.73
CA ILE A 101 -11.35 -19.16 13.11
C ILE A 101 -12.32 -18.66 14.19
N GLU A 102 -13.61 -18.97 14.09
CA GLU A 102 -14.62 -18.60 15.09
C GLU A 102 -14.38 -19.28 16.45
N GLN A 103 -13.95 -20.54 16.44
CA GLN A 103 -13.54 -21.27 17.64
C GLN A 103 -12.32 -20.62 18.30
N ALA A 104 -11.27 -20.31 17.51
CA ALA A 104 -10.08 -19.63 18.00
C ALA A 104 -10.40 -18.25 18.57
N ILE A 105 -11.27 -17.48 17.91
CA ILE A 105 -11.75 -16.18 18.45
C ILE A 105 -12.39 -16.37 19.82
N SER A 106 -13.26 -17.38 19.97
CA SER A 106 -13.91 -17.67 21.25
C SER A 106 -12.89 -17.98 22.35
N ALA A 107 -11.89 -18.81 22.05
CA ALA A 107 -10.80 -19.12 22.97
C ALA A 107 -9.95 -17.89 23.33
N ILE A 108 -9.62 -17.04 22.36
CA ILE A 108 -8.87 -15.79 22.57
C ILE A 108 -9.65 -14.84 23.48
N MET A 109 -10.96 -14.69 23.26
CA MET A 109 -11.83 -13.79 24.03
C MET A 109 -12.05 -14.25 25.47
N GLU A 110 -11.90 -15.55 25.75
CA GLU A 110 -11.89 -16.09 27.11
C GLU A 110 -10.51 -15.93 27.77
N THR A 111 -9.46 -16.31 27.07
CA THR A 111 -8.11 -16.42 27.62
C THR A 111 -7.47 -15.06 27.90
N TYR A 112 -7.70 -14.03 27.06
CA TYR A 112 -7.05 -12.72 27.25
C TYR A 112 -7.37 -12.09 28.62
N LYS A 113 -8.53 -12.41 29.20
CA LYS A 113 -8.99 -11.90 30.51
C LYS A 113 -8.06 -12.35 31.64
N GLN A 114 -7.45 -13.52 31.49
CA GLN A 114 -6.48 -14.07 32.46
C GLN A 114 -5.15 -13.32 32.43
N TYR A 115 -4.86 -12.59 31.33
CA TYR A 115 -3.59 -11.89 31.13
C TYR A 115 -3.66 -10.40 31.44
N LEU A 116 -4.81 -9.86 31.85
CA LEU A 116 -4.98 -8.41 32.05
C LEU A 116 -4.06 -7.82 33.13
N ASP A 117 -3.70 -8.62 34.13
CA ASP A 117 -2.84 -8.23 35.26
C ASP A 117 -1.38 -8.69 35.10
N ASP A 118 -1.06 -9.38 34.00
CA ASP A 118 0.29 -9.83 33.69
C ASP A 118 1.14 -8.73 33.04
N GLU A 119 2.47 -8.85 33.19
CA GLU A 119 3.44 -8.07 32.40
C GLU A 119 3.55 -8.63 30.98
N ASN A 120 2.61 -8.22 30.12
CA ASN A 120 2.60 -8.63 28.72
C ASN A 120 3.58 -7.85 27.86
N TRP A 121 4.09 -8.50 26.82
CA TRP A 121 4.95 -7.88 25.81
C TRP A 121 4.25 -6.71 25.10
N THR A 122 4.99 -5.63 24.89
CA THR A 122 4.58 -4.48 24.08
C THR A 122 5.61 -4.21 22.98
N PRO A 123 5.21 -3.67 21.82
CA PRO A 123 6.15 -3.33 20.76
C PRO A 123 7.08 -2.18 21.16
N ASN A 124 8.32 -2.23 20.67
CA ASN A 124 9.30 -1.16 20.85
C ASN A 124 9.02 0.05 19.93
N ILE A 125 7.94 0.75 20.22
CA ILE A 125 7.57 2.00 19.55
C ILE A 125 8.02 3.17 20.42
N TYR A 126 8.86 4.05 19.86
CA TYR A 126 9.25 5.29 20.52
C TYR A 126 8.01 6.12 20.91
N ASN A 127 7.92 6.49 22.19
CA ASN A 127 6.75 7.16 22.80
C ASN A 127 5.43 6.43 22.50
N ILE A 128 5.37 5.12 22.76
CA ILE A 128 4.18 4.30 22.54
C ILE A 128 2.92 4.87 23.23
N GLU A 129 3.06 5.52 24.39
CA GLU A 129 1.96 6.14 25.12
C GLU A 129 1.37 7.38 24.41
N ARG A 130 2.01 7.88 23.34
CA ARG A 130 1.39 8.87 22.45
C ARG A 130 0.26 8.27 21.60
N TRP A 131 0.30 6.95 21.39
CA TRP A 131 -0.67 6.24 20.58
C TRP A 131 -1.83 5.71 21.41
N TRP A 132 -1.55 5.19 22.61
CA TRP A 132 -2.51 4.51 23.46
C TRP A 132 -2.26 4.84 24.93
N SER A 133 -3.31 4.96 25.72
CA SER A 133 -3.16 5.08 27.18
C SER A 133 -2.54 3.81 27.78
N THR A 134 -1.91 3.92 28.95
CA THR A 134 -1.31 2.76 29.64
C THR A 134 -2.35 1.65 29.89
N GLN A 135 -3.59 2.00 30.23
CA GLN A 135 -4.68 1.04 30.39
C GLN A 135 -5.03 0.33 29.07
N THR A 136 -5.14 1.08 27.98
CA THR A 136 -5.40 0.51 26.65
C THR A 136 -4.27 -0.40 26.20
N LEU A 137 -3.00 -0.03 26.47
CA LEU A 137 -1.84 -0.86 26.16
C LEU A 137 -1.87 -2.18 26.91
N ARG A 138 -2.23 -2.20 28.20
CA ARG A 138 -2.37 -3.44 28.98
C ARG A 138 -3.36 -4.40 28.33
N ILE A 139 -4.53 -3.90 27.93
CA ILE A 139 -5.58 -4.71 27.30
C ILE A 139 -5.14 -5.21 25.92
N LEU A 140 -4.57 -4.34 25.08
CA LEU A 140 -4.06 -4.74 23.76
C LEU A 140 -2.97 -5.80 23.84
N SER A 141 -2.08 -5.69 24.84
CA SER A 141 -0.98 -6.63 25.03
C SER A 141 -1.47 -7.99 25.52
N ALA A 142 -2.48 -8.01 26.39
CA ALA A 142 -3.17 -9.23 26.82
C ALA A 142 -3.88 -9.93 25.65
N ILE A 143 -4.62 -9.17 24.82
CA ILE A 143 -5.27 -9.70 23.60
C ILE A 143 -4.22 -10.27 22.65
N ARG A 144 -3.14 -9.52 22.39
CA ARG A 144 -2.05 -9.97 21.51
C ARG A 144 -1.42 -11.27 22.01
N ARG A 145 -1.18 -11.40 23.32
CA ARG A 145 -0.64 -12.63 23.91
C ARG A 145 -1.58 -13.81 23.67
N ALA A 146 -2.88 -13.64 23.93
CA ALA A 146 -3.88 -14.68 23.68
C ALA A 146 -3.92 -15.09 22.20
N ILE A 147 -3.83 -14.13 21.26
CA ILE A 147 -3.73 -14.43 19.82
C ILE A 147 -2.48 -15.26 19.52
N VAL A 148 -1.31 -14.90 20.06
CA VAL A 148 -0.05 -15.63 19.80
C VAL A 148 -0.07 -17.04 20.39
N GLU A 149 -0.64 -17.22 21.58
CA GLU A 149 -0.72 -18.56 22.18
C GLU A 149 -1.69 -19.47 21.43
N GLU A 150 -2.79 -18.93 20.89
CA GLU A 150 -3.78 -19.69 20.13
C GLU A 150 -3.34 -19.95 18.68
N LEU A 151 -2.79 -18.94 18.00
CA LEU A 151 -2.60 -18.94 16.54
C LEU A 151 -1.13 -18.80 16.11
N GLY A 152 -0.23 -18.45 17.02
CA GLY A 152 1.14 -18.07 16.68
C GLY A 152 1.28 -16.65 16.12
N GLU A 153 2.52 -16.28 15.78
CA GLU A 153 2.82 -15.03 15.09
C GLU A 153 2.32 -15.10 13.63
N PRO A 154 1.93 -13.97 13.01
CA PRO A 154 1.42 -14.00 11.63
C PRO A 154 2.52 -14.37 10.64
N LEU A 155 2.28 -15.44 9.88
CA LEU A 155 3.18 -15.95 8.85
C LEU A 155 2.50 -15.98 7.47
N GLU A 156 3.30 -16.05 6.41
CA GLU A 156 2.79 -16.21 5.04
C GLU A 156 1.99 -17.53 4.90
N ASN A 157 0.82 -17.43 4.25
CA ASN A 157 -0.12 -18.53 3.98
C ASN A 157 -0.89 -19.06 5.19
N ASP A 158 -0.98 -18.29 6.26
CA ASP A 158 -1.79 -18.66 7.43
C ASP A 158 -3.26 -18.22 7.29
N ILE A 159 -4.17 -19.19 7.31
CA ILE A 159 -5.64 -18.98 7.34
C ILE A 159 -6.06 -18.17 8.58
N ASN A 160 -5.25 -18.18 9.64
CA ASN A 160 -5.48 -17.42 10.87
C ASN A 160 -5.23 -15.91 10.69
N GLY A 161 -4.80 -15.48 9.50
CA GLY A 161 -4.55 -14.07 9.20
C GLY A 161 -5.74 -13.16 9.49
N LEU A 162 -7.00 -13.65 9.43
CA LEU A 162 -8.19 -12.84 9.70
C LEU A 162 -8.21 -12.25 11.11
N VAL A 163 -7.80 -13.02 12.13
CA VAL A 163 -7.77 -12.55 13.53
C VAL A 163 -6.72 -11.46 13.69
N TRP A 164 -5.53 -11.66 13.12
CA TRP A 164 -4.45 -10.66 13.11
C TRP A 164 -4.82 -9.38 12.35
N ILE A 165 -5.56 -9.49 11.25
CA ILE A 165 -6.09 -8.33 10.51
C ILE A 165 -7.11 -7.59 11.38
N GLY A 166 -7.99 -8.31 12.08
CA GLY A 166 -8.92 -7.74 13.04
C GLY A 166 -8.20 -7.00 14.16
N PHE A 167 -7.14 -7.60 14.71
CA PHE A 167 -6.31 -6.99 15.73
C PHE A 167 -5.62 -5.73 15.21
N CYS A 168 -5.08 -5.75 13.98
CA CYS A 168 -4.51 -4.58 13.32
C CYS A 168 -5.53 -3.44 13.19
N ARG A 169 -6.79 -3.75 12.84
CA ARG A 169 -7.85 -2.74 12.77
C ARG A 169 -8.18 -2.19 14.16
N LEU A 170 -8.30 -3.06 15.16
CA LEU A 170 -8.56 -2.69 16.54
C LEU A 170 -7.51 -1.70 17.08
N ILE A 171 -6.22 -2.02 16.95
CA ILE A 171 -5.15 -1.17 17.50
C ILE A 171 -5.20 0.25 16.95
N ILE A 172 -5.61 0.45 15.69
CA ILE A 172 -5.71 1.79 15.11
C ILE A 172 -7.01 2.48 15.50
N ASP A 173 -8.15 1.76 15.50
CA ASP A 173 -9.45 2.34 15.85
C ASP A 173 -9.50 2.84 17.30
N ILE A 174 -8.67 2.29 18.20
CA ILE A 174 -8.54 2.75 19.60
C ILE A 174 -7.26 3.57 19.87
N SER A 175 -6.53 3.96 18.83
CA SER A 175 -5.34 4.83 18.96
C SER A 175 -5.70 6.31 18.91
N ALA A 176 -4.81 7.15 19.42
CA ALA A 176 -4.87 8.60 19.22
C ALA A 176 -4.48 9.05 17.80
N ALA A 177 -4.17 8.13 16.88
CA ALA A 177 -3.78 8.47 15.52
C ALA A 177 -4.95 9.16 14.79
N ALA A 178 -4.67 10.34 14.23
CA ALA A 178 -5.61 11.09 13.40
C ALA A 178 -5.16 11.02 11.94
N PHE A 179 -6.12 10.88 11.04
CA PHE A 179 -5.85 10.74 9.61
C PHE A 179 -6.53 11.84 8.79
N ASN A 180 -6.60 13.04 9.38
CA ASN A 180 -7.23 14.21 8.77
C ASN A 180 -6.26 14.96 7.84
N HIS A 181 -4.99 14.53 7.79
CA HIS A 181 -3.93 15.09 6.96
C HIS A 181 -3.37 14.05 5.97
N VAL A 182 -2.53 14.52 5.03
CA VAL A 182 -1.90 13.70 3.98
C VAL A 182 -0.96 12.64 4.57
N SER A 183 -0.47 12.84 5.79
CA SER A 183 0.18 11.81 6.60
C SER A 183 -0.51 11.66 7.96
N MET A 184 -0.28 10.54 8.62
CA MET A 184 -0.71 10.29 9.99
C MET A 184 -0.25 11.38 10.96
N SER A 185 -1.20 11.86 11.77
CA SER A 185 -1.03 12.79 12.88
C SER A 185 -1.60 12.19 14.17
N PHE A 186 -1.65 12.95 15.26
CA PHE A 186 -2.18 12.49 16.56
C PHE A 186 -3.16 13.51 17.13
N HIS A 187 -4.13 13.05 17.89
CA HIS A 187 -4.89 13.87 18.83
C HIS A 187 -3.98 14.24 20.01
N ASP A 188 -4.37 15.28 20.75
CA ASP A 188 -3.58 15.78 21.87
C ASP A 188 -3.54 14.81 23.05
N GLU A 189 -4.60 14.03 23.24
CA GLU A 189 -4.77 13.10 24.34
C GLU A 189 -5.13 11.68 23.86
N THR A 190 -4.71 10.68 24.63
CA THR A 190 -5.14 9.29 24.45
C THR A 190 -6.40 8.99 25.25
N THR A 191 -7.36 8.33 24.61
CA THR A 191 -8.58 7.86 25.29
C THR A 191 -8.29 6.66 26.19
N ILE A 192 -8.91 6.63 27.37
CA ILE A 192 -8.92 5.46 28.26
C ILE A 192 -10.15 4.61 27.92
N TYR A 193 -9.94 3.35 27.55
CA TYR A 193 -11.01 2.41 27.24
C TYR A 193 -11.14 1.33 28.31
N ALA A 194 -12.38 0.98 28.65
CA ALA A 194 -12.67 -0.19 29.47
C ALA A 194 -12.48 -1.48 28.65
N SER A 195 -12.14 -2.59 29.33
CA SER A 195 -11.93 -3.89 28.68
C SER A 195 -13.15 -4.34 27.87
N GLN A 196 -14.35 -4.14 28.43
CA GLN A 196 -15.61 -4.50 27.77
C GLN A 196 -15.82 -3.71 26.47
N THR A 197 -15.42 -2.44 26.42
CA THR A 197 -15.53 -1.63 25.20
C THR A 197 -14.60 -2.14 24.11
N ILE A 198 -13.36 -2.51 24.45
CA ILE A 198 -12.40 -3.08 23.50
C ILE A 198 -12.89 -4.46 23.02
N GLU A 199 -13.43 -5.29 23.92
CA GLU A 199 -13.98 -6.61 23.59
C GLU A 199 -15.16 -6.54 22.62
N LEU A 200 -16.10 -5.62 22.84
CA LEU A 200 -17.21 -5.38 21.93
C LEU A 200 -16.73 -4.90 20.56
N LEU A 201 -15.84 -3.91 20.53
CA LEU A 201 -15.29 -3.38 19.28
C LEU A 201 -14.50 -4.45 18.50
N PHE A 202 -13.70 -5.27 19.19
CA PHE A 202 -12.93 -6.31 18.54
C PHE A 202 -13.84 -7.39 17.94
N SER A 203 -14.88 -7.79 18.68
CA SER A 203 -15.90 -8.72 18.19
C SER A 203 -16.62 -8.18 16.95
N GLU A 204 -17.02 -6.91 16.95
CA GLU A 204 -17.65 -6.26 15.79
C GLU A 204 -16.71 -6.22 14.57
N ILE A 205 -15.44 -5.91 14.78
CA ILE A 205 -14.41 -5.92 13.73
C ILE A 205 -14.26 -7.32 13.13
N LEU A 206 -14.11 -8.35 13.97
CA LEU A 206 -13.91 -9.73 13.53
C LEU A 206 -15.13 -10.25 12.77
N ASN A 207 -16.33 -10.02 13.28
CA ASN A 207 -17.58 -10.39 12.60
C ASN A 207 -17.68 -9.75 11.21
N SER A 208 -17.32 -8.46 11.09
CA SER A 208 -17.29 -7.76 9.80
C SER A 208 -16.26 -8.36 8.83
N ILE A 209 -15.07 -8.73 9.32
CA ILE A 209 -14.02 -9.35 8.51
C ILE A 209 -14.47 -10.72 8.03
N ILE A 210 -14.91 -11.60 8.93
CA ILE A 210 -15.40 -12.96 8.63
C ILE A 210 -16.52 -12.91 7.60
N ALA A 211 -17.55 -12.08 7.81
CA ALA A 211 -18.67 -11.96 6.88
C ALA A 211 -18.22 -11.63 5.46
N SER A 212 -17.23 -10.73 5.31
CA SER A 212 -16.68 -10.38 4.00
C SER A 212 -15.66 -11.40 3.45
N ALA A 213 -15.01 -12.19 4.31
CA ALA A 213 -14.11 -13.28 3.93
C ALA A 213 -14.89 -14.46 3.33
N SER A 214 -16.10 -14.74 3.82
CA SER A 214 -16.95 -15.82 3.31
C SER A 214 -17.51 -15.60 1.90
N HIS A 215 -17.27 -14.43 1.29
CA HIS A 215 -17.63 -14.21 -0.11
C HIS A 215 -16.62 -14.91 -1.03
N PRO A 216 -17.08 -15.74 -1.98
CA PRO A 216 -16.19 -16.46 -2.89
C PRO A 216 -15.46 -15.50 -3.84
N ILE A 217 -14.27 -15.93 -4.28
CA ILE A 217 -13.46 -15.24 -5.28
C ILE A 217 -13.34 -16.19 -6.48
N GLU A 218 -13.79 -15.74 -7.66
CA GLU A 218 -13.85 -16.59 -8.86
C GLU A 218 -12.47 -16.78 -9.52
N GLY A 219 -11.66 -15.73 -9.53
CA GLY A 219 -10.33 -15.71 -10.13
C GLY A 219 -9.23 -15.99 -9.11
N PHE A 220 -7.99 -15.65 -9.48
CA PHE A 220 -6.81 -15.93 -8.67
C PHE A 220 -5.97 -14.67 -8.51
N ALA A 221 -5.51 -14.39 -7.29
CA ALA A 221 -4.54 -13.34 -7.06
C ALA A 221 -3.52 -13.75 -6.01
N ARG A 222 -2.24 -13.46 -6.27
CA ARG A 222 -1.15 -13.73 -5.34
C ARG A 222 -0.15 -12.59 -5.30
N VAL A 223 0.22 -12.21 -4.08
CA VAL A 223 1.29 -11.25 -3.81
C VAL A 223 2.58 -11.99 -3.55
N TYR A 224 3.63 -11.61 -4.27
CA TYR A 224 4.98 -12.14 -4.15
C TYR A 224 5.89 -11.08 -3.53
N GLU A 225 6.90 -11.53 -2.81
CA GLU A 225 8.04 -10.69 -2.46
C GLU A 225 8.81 -10.33 -3.73
N GLY A 226 9.02 -9.04 -3.96
CA GLY A 226 9.83 -8.60 -5.08
C GLY A 226 9.95 -7.09 -5.21
N ASP A 227 11.13 -6.66 -5.65
CA ASP A 227 11.36 -5.28 -6.07
C ASP A 227 10.82 -5.07 -7.49
N SER A 228 9.93 -4.09 -7.63
CA SER A 228 9.40 -3.62 -8.91
C SER A 228 10.48 -3.34 -9.99
N ARG A 229 11.71 -3.02 -9.60
CA ARG A 229 12.83 -2.76 -10.52
C ARG A 229 13.48 -4.02 -11.07
N ALA A 230 13.10 -5.19 -10.57
CA ALA A 230 13.69 -6.49 -10.93
C ALA A 230 12.63 -7.60 -10.86
N ILE A 231 11.46 -7.37 -11.46
CA ILE A 231 10.35 -8.32 -11.45
C ILE A 231 10.72 -9.54 -12.29
N GLN A 232 10.55 -10.73 -11.73
CA GLN A 232 10.66 -11.99 -12.46
C GLN A 232 9.28 -12.44 -12.93
N SER A 233 9.18 -12.94 -14.15
CA SER A 233 7.96 -13.60 -14.59
C SER A 233 7.84 -14.95 -13.90
N ASN A 234 6.79 -15.15 -13.11
CA ASN A 234 6.46 -16.43 -12.48
C ASN A 234 5.93 -17.45 -13.51
N GLY A 235 6.67 -17.65 -14.60
CA GLY A 235 6.30 -18.54 -15.71
C GLY A 235 5.22 -18.01 -16.65
N VAL A 236 4.79 -16.75 -16.51
CA VAL A 236 3.70 -16.14 -17.30
C VAL A 236 4.13 -14.84 -17.96
N ARG A 237 3.49 -14.51 -19.08
CA ARG A 237 3.60 -13.20 -19.73
C ARG A 237 2.33 -12.40 -19.46
N TYR A 238 2.49 -11.19 -18.95
CA TYR A 238 1.34 -10.38 -18.54
C TYR A 238 0.76 -9.61 -19.73
N THR A 239 -0.56 -9.68 -19.89
CA THR A 239 -1.28 -8.93 -20.93
C THR A 239 -1.71 -7.55 -20.45
N HIS A 240 -1.76 -7.34 -19.13
CA HIS A 240 -2.16 -6.07 -18.53
C HIS A 240 -1.29 -5.71 -17.34
N VAL A 241 -1.00 -4.42 -17.20
CA VAL A 241 -0.44 -3.84 -15.97
C VAL A 241 -1.41 -2.80 -15.46
N ILE A 242 -1.86 -2.96 -14.21
CA ILE A 242 -2.76 -2.01 -13.56
C ILE A 242 -2.17 -1.74 -12.18
N THR A 243 -1.71 -0.51 -11.95
CA THR A 243 -0.94 -0.22 -10.73
C THR A 243 -0.92 1.25 -10.37
N SER A 244 -0.50 1.53 -9.14
CA SER A 244 -0.26 2.87 -8.62
C SER A 244 1.07 2.90 -7.87
N PRO A 245 2.21 3.23 -8.52
CA PRO A 245 3.48 3.35 -7.83
C PRO A 245 3.42 4.44 -6.75
N PRO A 246 4.37 4.45 -5.79
CA PRO A 246 4.57 5.59 -4.91
C PRO A 246 4.67 6.88 -5.74
N TYR A 247 4.05 7.97 -5.28
CA TYR A 247 4.16 9.26 -5.97
C TYR A 247 5.38 10.03 -5.45
N PRO A 248 6.01 10.91 -6.27
CA PRO A 248 7.16 11.70 -5.84
C PRO A 248 6.72 12.86 -4.92
N ASN A 249 6.23 12.55 -3.72
CA ASN A 249 5.65 13.51 -2.77
C ASN A 249 6.10 13.30 -1.32
N ARG A 250 7.12 12.45 -1.09
CA ARG A 250 7.68 12.11 0.23
C ARG A 250 6.74 11.46 1.23
N ILE A 251 5.65 10.85 0.77
CA ILE A 251 4.87 9.94 1.62
C ILE A 251 5.67 8.63 1.73
N SER A 252 6.01 8.26 2.96
CA SER A 252 6.55 6.94 3.28
C SER A 252 5.40 6.01 3.64
N TYR A 253 5.19 4.99 2.81
CA TYR A 253 4.15 3.98 3.00
C TYR A 253 4.49 3.10 4.21
N ILE A 254 5.77 2.80 4.41
CA ILE A 254 6.26 2.02 5.55
C ILE A 254 6.02 2.77 6.85
N ARG A 255 6.23 4.09 6.90
CA ARG A 255 5.93 4.89 8.10
C ARG A 255 4.48 4.77 8.54
N GLU A 256 3.54 4.78 7.59
CA GLU A 256 2.11 4.65 7.88
C GLU A 256 1.74 3.25 8.41
N LEU A 257 2.56 2.23 8.12
CA LEU A 257 2.33 0.84 8.50
C LEU A 257 3.05 0.40 9.77
N ARG A 258 3.99 1.21 10.29
CA ARG A 258 4.81 0.88 11.47
C ARG A 258 4.00 0.34 12.65
N PRO A 259 2.86 0.92 13.06
CA PRO A 259 2.09 0.40 14.19
C PRO A 259 1.68 -1.06 13.96
N TYR A 260 1.13 -1.36 12.79
CA TYR A 260 0.76 -2.72 12.43
C TYR A 260 1.98 -3.63 12.50
N MET A 261 3.04 -3.27 11.76
CA MET A 261 4.24 -4.10 11.61
C MET A 261 4.97 -4.38 12.92
N TYR A 262 5.00 -3.44 13.86
CA TYR A 262 5.57 -3.68 15.18
C TYR A 262 4.69 -4.63 16.01
N TRP A 263 3.38 -4.39 16.06
CA TRP A 263 2.45 -5.24 16.82
C TRP A 263 2.44 -6.69 16.31
N THR A 264 2.64 -6.89 15.01
CA THR A 264 2.73 -8.19 14.32
C THR A 264 4.15 -8.71 14.13
N LYS A 265 5.17 -8.04 14.68
CA LYS A 265 6.60 -8.40 14.60
C LYS A 265 7.20 -8.53 13.19
N PHE A 266 6.57 -7.98 12.15
CA PHE A 266 7.24 -7.71 10.87
C PHE A 266 8.31 -6.61 10.99
N LEU A 267 8.29 -5.84 12.08
CA LEU A 267 9.40 -5.00 12.53
C LEU A 267 9.70 -5.30 14.00
N SER A 268 10.98 -5.48 14.30
CA SER A 268 11.50 -5.60 15.66
C SER A 268 12.28 -4.35 16.07
N GLU A 269 12.93 -3.68 15.12
CA GLU A 269 13.80 -2.53 15.36
C GLU A 269 13.47 -1.33 14.46
N ALA A 270 13.79 -0.12 14.93
CA ALA A 270 13.56 1.11 14.17
C ALA A 270 14.38 1.18 12.86
N ARG A 271 15.52 0.49 12.79
CA ARG A 271 16.39 0.51 11.61
C ARG A 271 15.74 -0.19 10.41
N GLU A 272 15.06 -1.30 10.63
CA GLU A 272 14.44 -2.13 9.58
C GLU A 272 13.44 -1.33 8.74
N ALA A 273 12.64 -0.48 9.38
CA ALA A 273 11.72 0.41 8.66
C ALA A 273 12.44 1.39 7.72
N GLY A 274 13.65 1.84 8.08
CA GLY A 274 14.46 2.71 7.24
C GLY A 274 15.14 1.98 6.09
N GLU A 275 15.52 0.71 6.29
CA GLU A 275 16.09 -0.14 5.23
C GLU A 275 15.02 -0.42 4.17
N LEU A 276 13.82 -0.86 4.59
CA LEU A 276 12.68 -1.05 3.67
C LEU A 276 12.32 0.25 2.93
N ASP A 277 12.39 1.42 3.59
CA ASP A 277 12.05 2.69 2.92
C ASP A 277 13.08 3.08 1.88
N TRP A 278 14.35 2.73 2.09
CA TRP A 278 15.41 2.94 1.10
C TRP A 278 15.23 2.06 -0.14
N GLU A 279 14.78 0.82 0.06
CA GLU A 279 14.44 -0.10 -1.01
C GLU A 279 13.22 0.37 -1.81
N ALA A 280 12.25 1.05 -1.21
CA ALA A 280 11.14 1.61 -1.95
C ALA A 280 11.59 2.65 -3.01
N ILE A 281 10.78 2.81 -4.07
CA ILE A 281 11.02 3.79 -5.13
C ILE A 281 11.25 5.18 -4.54
N GLY A 282 12.36 5.81 -4.92
CA GLY A 282 12.76 7.14 -4.48
C GLY A 282 13.37 7.22 -3.08
N GLY A 283 13.01 6.34 -2.13
CA GLY A 283 13.53 6.24 -0.76
C GLY A 283 13.63 7.54 0.04
N THR A 284 12.73 7.77 1.00
CA THR A 284 12.37 9.14 1.42
C THR A 284 12.55 9.48 2.89
N TRP A 285 12.69 8.47 3.75
CA TRP A 285 12.58 8.63 5.20
C TRP A 285 13.65 7.89 6.00
N GLY A 286 14.01 8.42 7.17
CA GLY A 286 15.02 7.83 8.05
C GLY A 286 16.40 7.74 7.39
N ILE A 287 17.03 6.57 7.43
CA ILE A 287 18.36 6.32 6.84
C ILE A 287 18.40 6.61 5.34
N ALA A 288 17.27 6.47 4.65
CA ALA A 288 17.15 6.77 3.22
C ALA A 288 17.50 8.24 2.92
N THR A 289 17.20 9.17 3.84
CA THR A 289 17.54 10.59 3.68
C THR A 289 19.05 10.82 3.65
N SER A 290 19.80 10.13 4.53
CA SER A 290 21.27 10.22 4.57
C SER A 290 21.87 9.55 3.34
N ARG A 291 21.42 8.35 2.96
CA ARG A 291 21.88 7.66 1.75
C ARG A 291 21.59 8.45 0.47
N LEU A 292 20.44 9.13 0.40
CA LEU A 292 20.09 9.98 -0.73
C LEU A 292 21.08 11.14 -0.92
N LYS A 293 21.72 11.65 0.15
CA LYS A 293 22.79 12.66 0.06
C LYS A 293 24.09 12.12 -0.51
N GLU A 294 24.27 10.81 -0.61
CA GLU A 294 25.47 10.18 -1.16
C GLU A 294 25.18 9.44 -2.48
N TRP A 295 23.92 9.12 -2.74
CA TRP A 295 23.44 8.46 -3.95
C TRP A 295 23.88 9.13 -5.26
N LYS A 296 24.53 8.37 -6.13
CA LYS A 296 24.85 8.82 -7.49
C LYS A 296 23.99 8.03 -8.49
N PRO A 297 23.41 8.70 -9.49
CA PRO A 297 22.67 8.01 -10.53
C PRO A 297 23.62 7.07 -11.29
N LYS A 298 23.12 5.90 -11.68
CA LYS A 298 23.70 5.19 -12.82
C LYS A 298 23.23 5.93 -14.07
N HIS A 299 24.10 6.09 -15.05
CA HIS A 299 23.75 6.81 -16.28
C HIS A 299 22.70 6.02 -17.04
N HIS A 300 21.48 6.56 -17.09
CA HIS A 300 20.39 6.11 -17.95
C HIS A 300 20.00 7.26 -18.88
N ASN A 301 19.48 6.92 -20.06
CA ASN A 301 18.95 7.90 -21.00
C ASN A 301 17.58 8.41 -20.51
N LEU A 302 17.56 9.23 -19.46
CA LEU A 302 16.34 9.84 -18.93
C LEU A 302 15.92 11.08 -19.76
N PRO A 303 14.66 11.52 -19.67
CA PRO A 303 14.18 12.71 -20.40
C PRO A 303 14.89 14.01 -19.99
N ASP A 304 15.20 14.89 -20.95
CA ASP A 304 15.83 16.19 -20.69
C ASP A 304 14.98 17.11 -19.78
N GLU A 305 13.67 16.97 -19.89
CA GLU A 305 12.68 17.67 -19.05
C GLU A 305 12.89 17.34 -17.56
N LEU A 306 13.31 16.11 -17.22
CA LEU A 306 13.63 15.73 -15.84
C LEU A 306 14.84 16.53 -15.33
N TYR A 307 15.91 16.63 -16.11
CA TYR A 307 17.11 17.37 -15.71
C TYR A 307 16.79 18.85 -15.48
N THR A 308 15.95 19.43 -16.33
CA THR A 308 15.48 20.82 -16.20
C THR A 308 14.69 21.05 -14.91
N VAL A 309 13.74 20.15 -14.60
CA VAL A 309 12.96 20.20 -13.36
C VAL A 309 13.85 20.02 -12.13
N CYS A 310 14.77 19.05 -12.16
CA CYS A 310 15.71 18.80 -11.08
C CYS A 310 16.64 20.00 -10.82
N ASP A 311 17.15 20.65 -11.86
CA ASP A 311 18.00 21.84 -11.72
C ASP A 311 17.22 23.01 -11.13
N SER A 312 16.00 23.26 -11.60
CA SER A 312 15.10 24.28 -11.04
C SER A 312 14.87 24.06 -9.53
N ILE A 313 14.62 22.80 -9.12
CA ILE A 313 14.41 22.47 -7.70
C ILE A 313 15.69 22.71 -6.91
N LYS A 314 16.86 22.39 -7.48
CA LYS A 314 18.16 22.54 -6.84
C LYS A 314 18.53 24.01 -6.62
N THR A 315 18.16 24.91 -7.55
CA THR A 315 18.44 26.35 -7.47
C THR A 315 17.38 27.14 -6.67
N SER A 316 16.37 26.46 -6.13
CA SER A 316 15.34 27.09 -5.31
C SER A 316 15.92 27.60 -3.99
N ASP A 317 15.38 28.72 -3.48
CA ASP A 317 15.77 29.28 -2.19
C ASP A 317 15.19 28.46 -1.02
N ASN A 318 15.81 27.31 -0.75
CA ASN A 318 15.48 26.45 0.38
C ASN A 318 16.67 25.59 0.80
N LYS A 319 16.90 25.46 2.12
CA LYS A 319 17.99 24.63 2.67
C LYS A 319 17.98 23.16 2.22
N ASN A 320 16.81 22.63 1.84
CA ASN A 320 16.65 21.25 1.39
C ASN A 320 16.56 21.11 -0.15
N ALA A 321 16.74 22.19 -0.91
CA ALA A 321 16.63 22.23 -2.37
C ALA A 321 17.44 21.12 -3.08
N PHE A 322 18.73 21.03 -2.76
CA PHE A 322 19.62 20.01 -3.29
C PHE A 322 19.13 18.57 -3.00
N LEU A 323 18.65 18.32 -1.78
CA LEU A 323 18.15 17.01 -1.39
C LEU A 323 16.85 16.66 -2.13
N MET A 324 15.93 17.61 -2.28
CA MET A 324 14.67 17.39 -3.01
C MET A 324 14.88 17.18 -4.49
N SER A 325 15.83 17.92 -5.10
CA SER A 325 16.25 17.68 -6.49
C SER A 325 16.74 16.25 -6.68
N ARG A 326 17.58 15.75 -5.76
CA ARG A 326 18.06 14.37 -5.79
C ARG A 326 16.98 13.34 -5.54
N TYR A 327 16.03 13.63 -4.66
CA TYR A 327 14.87 12.76 -4.43
C TYR A 327 14.06 12.58 -5.73
N VAL A 328 13.73 13.70 -6.39
CA VAL A 328 12.99 13.67 -7.67
C VAL A 328 13.80 12.92 -8.72
N TYR A 329 15.10 13.15 -8.83
CA TYR A 329 15.94 12.39 -9.75
C TYR A 329 15.93 10.89 -9.42
N LYS A 330 16.22 10.50 -8.18
CA LYS A 330 16.22 9.08 -7.78
C LYS A 330 14.88 8.41 -8.08
N TYR A 331 13.76 9.08 -7.82
CA TYR A 331 12.43 8.59 -8.14
C TYR A 331 12.29 8.21 -9.62
N PHE A 332 12.59 9.13 -10.55
CA PHE A 332 12.47 8.85 -11.98
C PHE A 332 13.54 7.90 -12.51
N HIS A 333 14.72 7.87 -11.89
CA HIS A 333 15.73 6.86 -12.15
C HIS A 333 15.21 5.45 -11.78
N ASP A 334 14.66 5.29 -10.58
CA ASP A 334 14.07 4.03 -10.13
C ASP A 334 12.88 3.61 -11.02
N MET A 335 12.02 4.56 -11.41
CA MET A 335 10.90 4.29 -12.33
C MET A 335 11.36 3.91 -13.74
N TYR A 336 12.46 4.48 -14.23
CA TYR A 336 13.07 4.03 -15.49
C TYR A 336 13.48 2.56 -15.40
N GLN A 337 14.19 2.17 -14.32
CA GLN A 337 14.62 0.79 -14.13
C GLN A 337 13.43 -0.17 -14.06
N HIS A 338 12.37 0.22 -13.35
CA HIS A 338 11.12 -0.54 -13.30
C HIS A 338 10.51 -0.74 -14.69
N LEU A 339 10.31 0.34 -15.45
CA LEU A 339 9.70 0.26 -16.78
C LEU A 339 10.59 -0.51 -17.77
N ASP A 340 11.90 -0.41 -17.63
CA ASP A 340 12.86 -1.14 -18.46
C ASP A 340 12.80 -2.65 -18.20
N ALA A 341 12.86 -3.05 -16.92
CA ALA A 341 12.77 -4.45 -16.49
C ALA A 341 11.42 -5.11 -16.83
N LEU A 342 10.35 -4.32 -16.83
CA LEU A 342 8.99 -4.81 -17.10
C LEU A 342 8.87 -5.45 -18.49
N ARG A 343 9.62 -4.95 -19.49
CA ARG A 343 9.58 -5.40 -20.89
C ARG A 343 9.74 -6.92 -21.04
N GLU A 344 10.58 -7.54 -20.22
CA GLU A 344 10.83 -8.99 -20.25
C GLU A 344 9.71 -9.84 -19.66
N THR A 345 8.72 -9.22 -19.02
CA THR A 345 7.59 -9.91 -18.37
C THR A 345 6.27 -9.73 -19.14
N LEU A 346 6.22 -8.78 -20.07
CA LEU A 346 5.01 -8.45 -20.82
C LEU A 346 4.85 -9.33 -22.05
N ALA A 347 3.59 -9.63 -22.39
CA ALA A 347 3.21 -10.16 -23.70
C ALA A 347 3.23 -9.04 -24.76
N THR A 348 3.48 -9.39 -26.02
CA THR A 348 3.24 -8.45 -27.14
C THR A 348 1.78 -8.00 -27.13
N GLY A 349 1.56 -6.70 -27.28
CA GLY A 349 0.25 -6.05 -27.18
C GLY A 349 -0.19 -5.73 -25.75
N ALA A 350 0.64 -5.98 -24.73
CA ALA A 350 0.23 -5.75 -23.33
C ALA A 350 -0.13 -4.28 -23.06
N LYS A 351 -1.23 -4.06 -22.34
CA LYS A 351 -1.76 -2.73 -22.02
C LYS A 351 -1.35 -2.31 -20.61
N LEU A 352 -0.71 -1.15 -20.48
CA LEU A 352 -0.25 -0.59 -19.22
C LEU A 352 -1.17 0.56 -18.77
N ARG A 353 -1.52 0.57 -17.48
CA ARG A 353 -2.33 1.60 -16.82
C ARG A 353 -1.70 1.96 -15.48
N TYR A 354 -0.97 3.08 -15.48
CA TYR A 354 -0.28 3.61 -14.30
C TYR A 354 -1.06 4.79 -13.71
N ILE A 355 -1.55 4.62 -12.49
CA ILE A 355 -2.24 5.66 -11.76
C ILE A 355 -1.18 6.44 -10.99
N VAL A 356 -0.99 7.72 -11.34
CA VAL A 356 0.08 8.56 -10.78
C VAL A 356 -0.40 9.95 -10.42
N GLY A 357 0.17 10.52 -9.35
CA GLY A 357 -0.07 11.90 -8.96
C GLY A 357 1.12 12.79 -9.32
N ASN A 358 0.83 13.97 -9.88
CA ASN A 358 1.85 15.03 -9.97
C ASN A 358 2.18 15.59 -8.58
N SER A 359 3.29 16.31 -8.47
CA SER A 359 3.74 16.91 -7.22
C SER A 359 4.31 18.32 -7.41
N THR A 360 4.58 19.01 -6.30
CA THR A 360 5.20 20.34 -6.32
C THR A 360 6.31 20.41 -5.27
N PHE A 361 7.46 20.94 -5.64
CA PHE A 361 8.60 21.22 -4.76
C PHE A 361 9.00 22.68 -4.93
N TYR A 362 8.90 23.49 -3.87
CA TYR A 362 9.25 24.91 -3.93
C TYR A 362 8.58 25.68 -5.07
N ASN A 363 7.28 25.42 -5.30
CA ASN A 363 6.47 25.95 -6.39
C ASN A 363 6.87 25.49 -7.81
N ILE A 364 7.80 24.56 -7.93
CA ILE A 364 8.14 23.89 -9.18
C ILE A 364 7.29 22.65 -9.30
N ARG A 365 6.54 22.57 -10.40
CA ARG A 365 5.66 21.44 -10.70
C ARG A 365 6.50 20.28 -11.24
N VAL A 366 6.21 19.09 -10.77
CA VAL A 366 6.76 17.83 -11.27
C VAL A 366 5.61 17.07 -11.90
N ASP A 367 5.54 17.13 -13.22
CA ASP A 367 4.49 16.49 -14.01
C ASP A 367 4.83 15.01 -14.23
N THR A 368 4.53 14.21 -13.20
CA THR A 368 4.85 12.78 -13.16
C THR A 368 4.33 12.05 -14.39
N GLU A 369 3.09 12.33 -14.80
CA GLU A 369 2.46 11.74 -15.97
C GLU A 369 3.26 12.01 -17.25
N ARG A 370 3.75 13.26 -17.42
CA ARG A 370 4.52 13.68 -18.58
C ARG A 370 5.89 13.03 -18.61
N LEU A 371 6.60 13.05 -17.48
CA LEU A 371 7.93 12.47 -17.34
C LEU A 371 7.92 10.94 -17.50
N LEU A 372 6.87 10.26 -17.02
CA LEU A 372 6.67 8.83 -17.29
C LEU A 372 6.34 8.56 -18.76
N SER A 373 5.45 9.34 -19.40
CA SER A 373 5.19 9.20 -20.84
C SER A 373 6.46 9.35 -21.69
N LEU A 374 7.33 10.32 -21.37
CA LEU A 374 8.61 10.48 -22.07
C LEU A 374 9.58 9.32 -21.82
N THR A 375 9.57 8.77 -20.61
CA THR A 375 10.39 7.61 -20.25
C THR A 375 9.92 6.36 -21.02
N LEU A 376 8.62 6.11 -21.04
CA LEU A 376 8.00 5.04 -21.83
C LEU A 376 8.34 5.17 -23.33
N GLN A 377 8.30 6.38 -23.89
CA GLN A 377 8.65 6.61 -25.29
C GLN A 377 10.12 6.26 -25.57
N LYS A 378 11.04 6.63 -24.67
CA LYS A 378 12.46 6.27 -24.80
C LYS A 378 12.73 4.78 -24.67
N LEU A 379 11.86 4.05 -23.95
CA LEU A 379 11.90 2.61 -23.78
C LEU A 379 11.09 1.85 -24.85
N GLU A 380 10.70 2.54 -25.92
CA GLU A 380 10.01 1.96 -27.09
C GLU A 380 8.61 1.40 -26.80
N TYR A 381 7.94 1.91 -25.77
CA TYR A 381 6.50 1.68 -25.61
C TYR A 381 5.70 2.53 -26.62
N HIS A 382 4.51 2.05 -26.96
CA HIS A 382 3.62 2.63 -27.97
C HIS A 382 2.30 3.13 -27.37
N ASP A 383 1.50 3.83 -28.19
CA ASP A 383 0.15 4.32 -27.85
C ASP A 383 0.08 5.11 -26.52
N ILE A 384 1.13 5.88 -26.25
CA ILE A 384 1.32 6.56 -24.97
C ILE A 384 0.39 7.76 -24.86
N THR A 385 -0.51 7.73 -23.89
CA THR A 385 -1.41 8.85 -23.56
C THR A 385 -1.57 8.98 -22.05
N HIS A 386 -2.17 10.07 -21.58
CA HIS A 386 -2.56 10.18 -20.17
C HIS A 386 -3.86 10.97 -20.03
N GLN A 387 -4.65 10.66 -19.01
CA GLN A 387 -5.89 11.36 -18.70
C GLN A 387 -5.96 11.76 -17.23
N ILE A 388 -6.58 12.89 -16.93
CA ILE A 388 -6.86 13.30 -15.55
C ILE A 388 -7.98 12.42 -14.99
N VAL A 389 -7.69 11.71 -13.90
CA VAL A 389 -8.66 10.91 -13.15
C VAL A 389 -9.45 11.79 -12.18
N ARG A 390 -8.74 12.58 -11.36
CA ARG A 390 -9.35 13.50 -10.39
C ARG A 390 -8.40 14.60 -9.92
N LYS A 391 -8.95 15.58 -9.21
CA LYS A 391 -8.19 16.57 -8.45
C LYS A 391 -7.83 16.06 -7.05
N ARG A 392 -6.60 16.34 -6.59
CA ARG A 392 -6.13 16.00 -5.23
C ARG A 392 -6.43 17.12 -4.23
N ASN A 393 -6.64 16.75 -2.97
CA ASN A 393 -7.14 17.65 -1.91
C ASN A 393 -6.13 18.72 -1.45
N SER A 394 -4.85 18.64 -1.82
CA SER A 394 -3.78 19.36 -1.10
C SER A 394 -3.32 20.69 -1.70
N LYS A 395 -3.56 21.03 -2.99
CA LYS A 395 -3.29 22.35 -3.60
C LYS A 395 -4.14 22.55 -4.87
N LYS A 396 -4.25 23.79 -5.38
CA LYS A 396 -5.08 24.12 -6.57
C LYS A 396 -4.70 23.35 -7.84
N GLU A 397 -3.46 22.85 -7.95
CA GLU A 397 -2.86 22.32 -9.20
C GLU A 397 -2.41 20.85 -9.12
N LEU A 398 -2.83 20.12 -8.08
CA LEU A 398 -2.48 18.70 -7.94
C LEU A 398 -3.60 17.79 -8.45
N PHE A 399 -3.24 16.84 -9.30
CA PHE A 399 -4.15 15.90 -9.94
C PHE A 399 -3.60 14.48 -9.84
N GLU A 400 -4.50 13.50 -9.97
CA GLU A 400 -4.14 12.13 -10.29
C GLU A 400 -4.49 11.88 -11.76
N PHE A 401 -3.63 11.12 -12.42
CA PHE A 401 -3.70 10.77 -13.81
C PHE A 401 -3.68 9.26 -13.96
N CYS A 402 -4.22 8.77 -15.07
CA CYS A 402 -3.93 7.43 -15.57
C CYS A 402 -3.06 7.60 -16.82
N VAL A 403 -1.84 7.07 -16.79
CA VAL A 403 -0.93 6.99 -17.93
C VAL A 403 -1.16 5.65 -18.61
N PHE A 404 -1.39 5.69 -19.91
CA PHE A 404 -1.60 4.54 -20.78
C PHE A 404 -0.38 4.32 -21.67
N ALA A 405 -0.07 3.06 -21.94
CA ALA A 405 0.88 2.64 -22.96
C ALA A 405 0.60 1.20 -23.40
N THR A 406 1.17 0.80 -24.54
CA THR A 406 1.14 -0.56 -25.05
C THR A 406 2.57 -1.04 -25.29
N TRP A 407 2.86 -2.29 -24.90
CA TRP A 407 4.11 -2.98 -25.23
C TRP A 407 3.95 -3.76 -26.53
N GLN A 408 4.93 -3.74 -27.43
CA GLN A 408 4.91 -4.49 -28.69
C GLN A 408 6.09 -5.44 -28.80
#